data_AF-A0A349YR57-F1
#
_entry.id   AF-A0A349YR57-F1
#
_cell.length_a   1.000
_cell.length_b   1.000
_cell.length_c   1.000
_cell.angle_alpha   90.00
_cell.angle_beta   90.00
_cell.angle_gamma   90.00
#
_symmetry.space_group_name_H-M   'P 1'
#
loop_
_entity.id
_entity.type
_entity.pdbx_description
1 polymer ?
#
loop_
_entity_poly.entity_id
_entity_poly.type
_entity_poly.pdbx_seq_one_letter_code
_entity_poly.pdbx_strand_id
1 'polypeptide(L)' 'MKSSLVFKRNTTDKLSIKGTLSDDCTTITYTNENGDEKDAAVSDLLNAMKNQFIELNVQIKTEEELEVIPAEDADSEE' A
#
# COMPACT_ATOMS: atom_id res chain seq x y z
N MET A 1 -9.73 42.95 -13.27
CA MET A 1 -9.29 41.59 -13.63
C MET A 1 -9.39 40.71 -12.39
N LYS A 2 -10.25 39.68 -12.38
CA LYS A 2 -10.22 38.67 -11.31
C LYS A 2 -8.91 37.90 -11.49
N SER A 3 -8.08 37.86 -10.44
CA SER A 3 -6.86 37.05 -10.42
C SER A 3 -7.21 35.61 -10.82
N SER A 4 -6.48 35.03 -11.78
CA SER A 4 -6.65 33.63 -12.21
C SER A 4 -6.11 32.62 -11.18
N LEU A 5 -5.48 33.13 -10.12
CA LEU A 5 -4.92 32.32 -9.04
C LEU A 5 -6.02 32.03 -8.02
N VAL A 6 -6.46 30.78 -8.01
CA VAL A 6 -7.37 30.25 -6.98
C VAL A 6 -6.51 29.64 -5.88
N PHE A 7 -6.55 30.26 -4.70
CA PHE A 7 -5.95 29.69 -3.49
C PHE A 7 -6.94 28.73 -2.85
N LYS A 8 -6.69 27.42 -2.99
CA LYS A 8 -7.48 26.37 -2.35
C LYS A 8 -6.60 25.58 -1.39
N ARG A 9 -6.99 25.51 -0.12
CA ARG A 9 -6.36 24.63 0.88
C ARG A 9 -7.04 23.27 0.81
N ASN A 10 -6.24 22.21 0.62
CA ASN A 10 -6.69 20.83 0.74
C ASN A 10 -6.09 20.21 2.00
N THR A 11 -6.76 19.23 2.58
CA THR A 11 -6.28 18.44 3.72
C THR A 11 -6.62 16.98 3.43
N THR A 12 -5.65 16.09 3.63
CA THR A 12 -5.75 14.68 3.28
C THR A 12 -5.32 13.85 4.48
N ASP A 13 -6.24 13.07 5.03
CA ASP A 13 -5.95 12.07 6.04
C ASP A 13 -5.63 10.74 5.34
N LYS A 14 -4.44 10.19 5.61
CA LYS A 14 -3.97 8.94 4.99
C LYS A 14 -3.81 7.86 6.04
N LEU A 15 -4.56 6.77 5.89
CA LEU A 15 -4.38 5.53 6.65
C LEU A 15 -3.71 4.50 5.74
N SER A 16 -2.69 3.82 6.24
CA SER A 16 -1.97 2.78 5.49
C SER A 16 -1.57 1.67 6.44
N ILE A 17 -1.90 0.43 6.07
CA ILE A 17 -1.56 -0.78 6.80
C ILE A 17 -0.90 -1.75 5.83
N LYS A 18 0.20 -2.36 6.26
CA LYS A 18 0.86 -3.44 5.51
C LYS A 18 0.56 -4.73 6.24
N GLY A 19 -0.12 -5.63 5.57
CA GLY A 19 -0.52 -6.91 6.12
C GLY A 19 -1.19 -7.77 5.07
N THR A 20 -1.61 -8.94 5.50
CA THR A 20 -2.34 -9.89 4.67
C THR A 20 -3.81 -9.70 4.90
N LEU A 21 -4.57 -9.45 3.82
CA LEU A 21 -6.03 -9.43 3.89
C LEU A 21 -6.53 -10.87 4.00
N SER A 22 -7.44 -11.13 4.95
CA SER A 22 -8.07 -12.42 5.17
C SER A 22 -8.91 -12.86 3.98
N ASP A 23 -9.18 -14.16 3.86
CA ASP A 23 -9.94 -14.74 2.74
C ASP A 23 -11.37 -14.19 2.61
N ASP A 24 -11.97 -13.78 3.73
CA ASP A 24 -13.30 -13.18 3.80
C ASP A 24 -13.27 -11.64 3.64
N CYS A 25 -12.09 -11.05 3.42
CA CYS A 25 -11.85 -9.62 3.28
C CYS A 25 -12.28 -8.76 4.48
N THR A 26 -12.44 -9.36 5.66
CA THR A 26 -12.91 -8.64 6.85
C THR A 26 -11.77 -8.13 7.73
N THR A 27 -10.61 -8.78 7.66
CA THR A 27 -9.54 -8.62 8.64
C THR A 27 -8.20 -8.51 7.93
N ILE A 28 -7.32 -7.64 8.44
CA ILE A 28 -5.94 -7.54 7.98
C ILE A 28 -5.05 -8.00 9.12
N THR A 29 -4.32 -9.08 8.89
CA THR A 29 -3.28 -9.57 9.81
C THR A 29 -1.98 -8.84 9.50
N TYR A 30 -1.38 -8.20 10.50
CA TYR A 30 -0.16 -7.43 10.37
C TYR A 30 0.75 -7.63 11.58
N THR A 31 2.05 -7.45 11.38
CA THR A 31 3.01 -7.43 12.48
C THR A 31 3.13 -6.00 13.00
N ASN A 32 2.95 -5.81 14.31
CA ASN A 32 3.11 -4.50 14.94
C ASN A 32 4.59 -4.14 15.17
N GLU A 33 4.85 -2.95 15.71
CA GLU A 33 6.21 -2.47 16.03
C GLU A 33 6.96 -3.34 17.06
N ASN A 34 6.24 -4.15 17.84
CA ASN A 34 6.82 -5.04 18.84
C ASN A 34 7.12 -6.44 18.28
N GLY A 35 6.80 -6.70 17.01
CA GLY A 35 6.96 -8.02 16.39
C GLY A 35 5.80 -8.98 16.66
N ASP A 36 4.71 -8.53 17.29
CA ASP A 36 3.53 -9.36 17.50
C ASP A 36 2.62 -9.34 16.27
N GLU A 37 2.12 -10.51 15.89
CA GLU A 37 0.98 -10.59 14.96
C GLU A 37 -0.29 -10.06 15.61
N LYS A 38 -0.99 -9.20 14.87
CA LYS A 38 -2.23 -8.56 15.26
C LYS A 38 -3.20 -8.59 14.10
N ASP A 39 -4.47 -8.63 14.47
CA ASP A 39 -5.58 -8.57 13.53
C ASP A 39 -6.26 -7.21 13.66
N ALA A 40 -6.44 -6.52 12.54
CA ALA A 40 -7.22 -5.30 12.43
C ALA A 40 -8.44 -5.56 11.56
N ALA A 41 -9.64 -5.33 12.09
CA ALA A 41 -10.85 -5.36 11.27
C ALA A 41 -10.83 -4.20 10.27
N VAL A 42 -11.10 -4.49 9.00
CA VAL A 42 -11.18 -3.47 7.93
C VAL A 42 -12.25 -2.42 8.28
N SER A 43 -13.34 -2.85 8.92
CA SER A 43 -14.39 -1.95 9.41
C SER A 43 -13.86 -0.91 10.39
N ASP A 44 -12.95 -1.30 11.29
CA ASP A 44 -12.42 -0.40 12.31
C ASP A 44 -11.48 0.63 11.68
N LEU A 45 -10.68 0.21 10.70
CA LEU A 45 -9.83 1.11 9.91
C LEU A 45 -10.66 2.14 9.12
N LEU A 46 -11.76 1.71 8.51
CA LEU A 46 -12.66 2.58 7.76
C LEU A 46 -13.56 3.45 8.66
N ASN A 47 -13.76 3.07 9.92
CA ASN A 47 -14.60 3.81 10.84
C ASN A 47 -14.08 5.24 11.08
N ALA A 48 -12.76 5.44 11.01
CA ALA A 48 -12.14 6.77 11.07
C ALA A 48 -12.56 7.69 9.91
N MET A 49 -13.01 7.12 8.77
CA MET A 49 -13.45 7.86 7.58
C MET A 49 -14.96 7.78 7.35
N LYS A 50 -15.73 7.40 8.37
CA LYS A 50 -17.19 7.24 8.29
C LYS A 50 -17.88 8.54 7.86
N ASN A 51 -18.87 8.39 6.98
CA ASN A 51 -19.67 9.50 6.43
C ASN A 51 -18.86 10.56 5.66
N GLN A 52 -17.65 10.24 5.21
CA GLN A 52 -16.84 11.10 4.35
C GLN A 52 -16.84 10.58 2.91
N PHE A 53 -16.66 11.48 1.95
CA PHE A 53 -16.39 11.08 0.56
C PHE A 53 -14.94 10.60 0.49
N ILE A 54 -14.74 9.28 0.31
CA ILE A 54 -13.42 8.66 0.28
C ILE A 54 -13.09 8.11 -1.11
N GLU A 55 -11.81 8.15 -1.45
CA GLU A 55 -11.23 7.38 -2.55
C GLU A 55 -10.40 6.24 -1.93
N LEU A 56 -10.85 5.00 -2.09
CA LEU A 56 -10.17 3.82 -1.54
C LEU A 56 -9.26 3.20 -2.61
N ASN A 57 -7.97 3.07 -2.30
CA ASN A 57 -7.01 2.39 -3.17
C ASN A 57 -6.47 1.15 -2.45
N VAL A 58 -6.56 -0.01 -3.10
CA VAL A 58 -6.02 -1.29 -2.61
C VAL A 58 -5.05 -1.81 -3.67
N GLN A 59 -3.84 -2.17 -3.26
CA GLN A 59 -2.79 -2.62 -4.16
C GLN A 59 -2.10 -3.86 -3.59
N ILE A 60 -1.95 -4.88 -4.44
CA ILE A 60 -1.08 -6.04 -4.17
C ILE A 60 0.23 -5.76 -4.90
N LYS A 61 1.35 -5.82 -4.19
CA LYS A 61 2.68 -5.68 -4.76
C LYS A 61 3.40 -7.02 -4.62
N THR A 62 3.69 -7.64 -5.74
CA THR A 62 4.54 -8.83 -5.81
C THR A 62 5.92 -8.39 -6.26
N GLU A 63 6.94 -8.71 -5.47
CA GLU A 63 8.34 -8.49 -5.83
C GLU A 63 8.94 -9.86 -6.17
N GLU A 64 9.23 -10.09 -7.45
CA GLU A 64 10.01 -11.25 -7.88
C GLU A 64 11.50 -10.85 -7.92
N GLU A 65 12.35 -11.54 -7.16
CA GLU A 65 13.80 -11.44 -7.35
C GLU A 65 14.14 -12.09 -8.69
N LEU A 66 14.51 -11.26 -9.67
CA LEU A 66 15.07 -11.74 -10.93
C LEU A 66 16.43 -12.38 -10.63
N GLU A 67 16.56 -13.68 -10.91
CA GLU A 67 17.87 -14.34 -10.88
C GLU A 67 18.79 -13.64 -11.87
N VAL A 68 19.93 -13.13 -11.37
CA VAL A 68 21.00 -12.64 -12.21
C VAL A 68 21.56 -13.84 -12.95
N ILE A 69 21.13 -14.05 -14.19
CA ILE A 69 21.80 -14.97 -15.10
C ILE A 69 23.26 -14.50 -15.17
N PRO A 70 24.23 -15.28 -14.67
CA PRO A 70 25.62 -14.93 -14.89
C PRO A 70 25.79 -14.82 -16.40
N ALA A 71 26.36 -13.71 -16.86
CA ALA A 71 26.82 -13.63 -18.22
C ALA A 71 27.91 -14.70 -18.34
N GLU A 72 27.54 -15.90 -18.80
CA GLU A 72 28.53 -16.89 -19.23
C GLU A 72 29.47 -16.16 -20.16
N ASP A 73 30.75 -16.21 -19.80
CA ASP A 73 31.85 -15.56 -20.46
C ASP A 73 31.67 -15.64 -21.97
N ALA A 74 31.39 -14.50 -22.60
CA ALA A 74 31.42 -14.32 -24.05
C ALA A 74 32.88 -14.34 -24.56
N ASP A 75 33.66 -15.30 -24.06
CA ASP A 75 35.04 -15.56 -24.41
C ASP A 75 35.22 -17.08 -24.49
N SER A 76 34.63 -17.69 -25.51
CA SER A 76 35.02 -19.01 -25.99
C SER A 76 34.65 -19.16 -27.47
N GLU A 77 35.72 -19.06 -28.28
CA GLU A 77 35.91 -19.66 -29.62
C GLU A 77 35.17 -18.95 -30.77
N GLU A 78 35.82 -18.36 -31.79
CA GLU A 78 37.08 -18.68 -32.50
C GLU A 78 37.93 -17.45 -32.88
#